data_AF-A0A5J5E7X3-F1
#
_entry.id   AF-A0A5J5E7X3-F1
#
_cell.length_a   1.000
_cell.length_b   1.000
_cell.length_c   1.000
_cell.angle_alpha   90.00
_cell.angle_beta   90.00
_cell.angle_gamma   90.00
#
_symmetry.space_group_name_H-M   'P 1'
#
loop_
_entity.id
_entity.type
_entity.pdbx_description
1 polymer ?
#
loop_
_entity_poly.entity_id
_entity_poly.type
_entity_poly.pdbx_seq_one_letter_code
_entity_poly.pdbx_strand_id
1 'polypeptide(L)'
;MFWASHSRIPEIAELSKKIRRRRPDILRTIELGYSNARLEAFNNRIKVTIRMAYGFHHVDNLIALIMLRCGGLDIRLPKPTN
;
A
#
# COMPACT_ATOMS: atom_id res chain seq x y z
N MET A 1 26.18 -4.64 -2.54
CA MET A 1 25.65 -4.03 -3.78
C MET A 1 26.44 -4.36 -5.04
N PHE A 2 27.78 -4.47 -4.97
CA PHE A 2 28.62 -4.78 -6.13
C PHE A 2 28.19 -6.05 -6.87
N TRP A 3 27.99 -7.14 -6.15
CA TRP A 3 27.58 -8.43 -6.74
C TRP A 3 26.21 -8.36 -7.43
N ALA A 4 25.23 -7.71 -6.80
CA ALA A 4 23.88 -7.57 -7.35
C ALA A 4 23.83 -6.66 -8.59
N SER A 5 24.64 -5.59 -8.65
CA SER A 5 24.68 -4.71 -9.83
C SER A 5 25.42 -5.31 -11.03
N HIS A 6 26.33 -6.26 -10.79
CA HIS A 6 27.06 -6.98 -11.85
C HIS A 6 26.46 -8.36 -12.13
N SER A 7 25.30 -8.67 -11.56
CA SER A 7 24.57 -9.89 -11.86
C SER A 7 24.14 -9.87 -13.33
N ARG A 8 24.26 -11.02 -14.00
CA ARG A 8 23.72 -11.23 -15.36
C ARG A 8 22.20 -11.42 -15.39
N ILE A 9 21.55 -11.43 -14.22
CA ILE A 9 20.10 -11.51 -14.07
C ILE A 9 19.53 -10.08 -14.07
N PRO A 10 18.76 -9.69 -15.10
CA PRO A 10 18.32 -8.30 -15.27
C PRO A 10 17.44 -7.81 -14.11
N GLU A 11 16.58 -8.66 -13.55
CA GLU A 11 15.70 -8.33 -12.43
C GLU A 11 16.50 -7.95 -11.17
N ILE A 12 17.61 -8.65 -10.92
CA ILE A 12 18.49 -8.39 -9.77
C ILE A 12 19.29 -7.10 -9.98
N ALA A 13 19.77 -6.86 -11.20
CA ALA A 13 20.47 -5.62 -11.55
C ALA A 13 19.53 -4.40 -11.40
N GLU A 14 18.30 -4.49 -11.89
CA GLU A 14 17.28 -3.44 -11.76
C GLU A 14 16.86 -3.21 -10.30
N LEU A 15 16.69 -4.28 -9.53
CA LEU A 15 16.43 -4.17 -8.09
C LEU A 15 17.57 -3.44 -7.37
N SER A 16 18.82 -3.79 -7.67
CA SER A 16 20.01 -3.13 -7.11
C SER A 16 20.04 -1.64 -7.43
N LYS A 17 19.71 -1.25 -8.67
CA LYS A 17 19.58 0.17 -9.08
C LYS A 17 18.46 0.86 -8.31
N LYS A 18 17.31 0.22 -8.14
CA LYS A 18 16.15 0.77 -7.41
C LYS A 18 16.44 1.00 -5.93
N ILE A 19 17.07 0.03 -5.28
CA ILE A 19 17.50 0.14 -3.87
C ILE A 19 18.53 1.26 -3.73
N ARG A 20 19.49 1.38 -4.65
CA ARG A 20 20.47 2.47 -4.63
C ARG A 20 19.80 3.84 -4.73
N ARG A 21 18.84 4.00 -5.65
CA ARG A 21 18.08 5.24 -5.85
C ARG A 21 17.25 5.64 -4.63
N ARG A 22 16.69 4.67 -3.90
CA ARG A 22 15.84 4.90 -2.70
C ARG A 22 16.56 4.69 -1.36
N ARG A 23 17.88 4.52 -1.37
CA ARG A 23 18.67 4.28 -0.15
C ARG A 23 18.39 5.28 0.98
N PRO A 24 18.30 6.61 0.75
CA PRO A 24 18.00 7.54 1.85
C PRO A 24 16.61 7.30 2.47
N ASP A 25 15.59 7.03 1.64
CA ASP A 25 14.23 6.76 2.13
C ASP A 25 14.17 5.48 2.96
N ILE A 26 14.90 4.44 2.53
CA ILE A 26 14.97 3.14 3.23
C ILE A 26 15.59 3.34 4.62
N LEU A 27 16.71 4.06 4.70
CA LEU A 27 17.36 4.36 5.98
C LEU A 27 16.45 5.18 6.90
N ARG A 28 15.81 6.22 6.37
CA ARG A 28 14.85 7.04 7.13
C ARG A 28 13.68 6.21 7.67
N THR A 29 13.20 5.23 6.90
CA THR A 29 12.10 4.36 7.32
C THR A 29 12.50 3.46 8.49
N ILE A 30 13.75 2.96 8.48
CA ILE A 30 14.33 2.16 9.56
C ILE A 30 14.54 3.01 10.81
N GLU A 31 15.09 4.21 10.67
CA GLU A 31 15.30 5.17 11.76
C GLU A 31 14.00 5.56 12.47
N LEU A 32 12.92 5.73 11.70
CA LEU A 32 11.59 6.05 12.23
C LEU A 32 10.85 4.81 12.80
N GLY A 33 11.44 3.62 12.71
CA GLY A 33 10.86 2.38 13.24
C GLY A 33 9.58 1.95 12.52
N TYR A 34 9.37 2.37 11.27
CA TYR A 34 8.17 2.01 10.52
C TYR A 34 8.22 0.54 10.11
N SER A 35 7.38 -0.29 10.76
CA SER A 35 7.17 -1.68 10.36
C SER A 35 6.31 -1.78 9.10
N ASN A 36 6.70 -2.67 8.19
CA ASN A 36 5.90 -2.99 7.01
C ASN A 36 4.54 -3.62 7.37
N ALA A 37 4.38 -4.15 8.59
CA ALA A 37 3.14 -4.79 9.03
C ALA A 37 1.91 -3.88 8.89
N ARG A 38 2.05 -2.59 9.20
CA ARG A 38 0.94 -1.63 9.06
C ARG A 38 0.58 -1.41 7.58
N LEU A 39 1.57 -1.30 6.71
CA LEU A 39 1.37 -1.15 5.26
C LEU A 39 0.75 -2.41 4.65
N GLU A 40 1.21 -3.60 5.04
CA GLU A 40 0.63 -4.88 4.58
C GLU A 40 -0.81 -5.07 5.06
N ALA A 41 -1.11 -4.66 6.29
CA ALA A 41 -2.48 -4.68 6.80
C ALA A 41 -3.41 -3.78 5.94
N PHE A 42 -2.95 -2.59 5.56
CA PHE A 42 -3.68 -1.73 4.61
C PHE A 42 -3.82 -2.38 3.22
N ASN A 43 -2.73 -2.92 2.66
CA ASN A 43 -2.75 -3.59 1.36
C ASN A 43 -3.75 -4.75 1.35
N ASN A 44 -3.81 -5.54 2.42
CA ASN A 44 -4.75 -6.65 2.54
C ASN A 44 -6.20 -6.15 2.63
N ARG A 45 -6.49 -5.09 3.39
CA ARG A 45 -7.83 -4.47 3.44
C ARG A 45 -8.28 -3.97 2.07
N ILE A 46 -7.38 -3.33 1.31
CA ILE A 46 -7.67 -2.87 -0.06
C ILE A 46 -7.96 -4.05 -0.97
N LYS A 47 -7.10 -5.08 -0.96
CA LYS A 47 -7.29 -6.31 -1.75
C LYS A 47 -8.63 -6.99 -1.45
N VAL A 48 -9.06 -7.04 -0.19
CA VAL A 48 -10.39 -7.56 0.18
C VAL A 48 -11.50 -6.67 -0.39
N THR A 49 -11.36 -5.34 -0.27
CA THR A 49 -12.32 -4.37 -0.79
C THR A 49 -12.50 -4.49 -2.32
N ILE A 50 -11.40 -4.69 -3.06
CA ILE A 50 -11.43 -4.92 -4.51
C ILE A 50 -12.25 -6.18 -4.85
N ARG A 51 -12.12 -7.26 -4.08
CA ARG A 51 -12.89 -8.50 -4.30
C ARG A 51 -14.38 -8.32 -4.02
N MET A 52 -14.74 -7.50 -3.03
CA MET A 52 -16.14 -7.16 -2.75
C MET A 52 -16.76 -6.25 -3.81
N ALA A 53 -15.92 -5.52 -4.56
CA ALA A 53 -16.31 -4.49 -5.50
C ALA A 53 -16.57 -5.00 -6.92
N TYR A 54 -16.55 -6.31 -7.18
CA TYR A 54 -16.84 -6.88 -8.51
C TYR A 54 -18.22 -6.52 -9.09
N GLY A 55 -19.10 -5.88 -8.30
CA GLY A 55 -20.39 -5.35 -8.75
C GLY A 55 -20.41 -3.84 -9.05
N PHE A 56 -19.31 -3.10 -8.87
CA PHE A 56 -19.29 -1.69 -9.22
C PHE A 56 -19.08 -1.48 -10.72
N HIS A 57 -19.99 -0.71 -11.33
CA HIS A 57 -19.87 -0.28 -12.72
C HIS A 57 -18.77 0.77 -12.95
N HIS A 58 -18.44 1.55 -11.92
CA HIS A 58 -17.46 2.64 -11.98
C HIS A 58 -16.35 2.48 -10.95
N VAL A 59 -15.11 2.73 -11.35
CA VAL A 59 -13.91 2.64 -10.49
C VAL A 59 -13.96 3.66 -9.35
N ASP A 60 -14.61 4.81 -9.56
CA ASP A 60 -14.76 5.84 -8.54
C ASP A 60 -15.51 5.33 -7.29
N ASN A 61 -16.48 4.43 -7.48
CA ASN A 61 -17.20 3.81 -6.36
C ASN A 61 -16.30 2.88 -5.53
N LEU A 62 -15.39 2.16 -6.19
CA LEU A 62 -14.37 1.36 -5.52
C LEU A 62 -13.40 2.26 -4.74
N ILE A 63 -12.93 3.36 -5.35
CA ILE A 63 -12.02 4.32 -4.69
C ILE A 63 -12.72 4.91 -3.45
N ALA A 64 -13.98 5.35 -3.59
CA ALA A 64 -14.77 5.88 -2.48
C ALA A 64 -14.92 4.84 -1.35
N LEU A 65 -15.18 3.58 -1.68
CA LEU A 65 -15.27 2.50 -0.68
C LEU A 65 -13.93 2.21 0.01
N ILE A 66 -12.81 2.26 -0.73
CA ILE A 66 -11.46 2.13 -0.14
C ILE A 66 -11.19 3.29 0.83
N MET A 67 -11.47 4.52 0.43
CA MET A 67 -11.30 5.71 1.28
C MET A 67 -12.19 5.64 2.52
N LEU A 68 -13.43 5.17 2.37
CA LEU A 68 -14.35 4.94 3.47
C LEU A 68 -13.81 3.90 4.47
N ARG A 69 -13.33 2.75 3.99
CA ARG A 69 -12.86 1.65 4.84
C ARG A 69 -11.46 1.88 5.41
N CYS A 70 -10.58 2.56 4.71
CA CYS A 70 -9.16 2.71 5.09
C CYS A 70 -8.79 4.11 5.57
N GLY A 71 -9.59 5.13 5.27
CA GLY A 71 -9.30 6.53 5.58
C GLY A 71 -9.48 6.93 7.05
N GLY A 72 -10.01 6.04 7.90
CA GLY A 72 -10.18 6.32 9.33
C GLY A 72 -11.20 7.42 9.63
N LEU A 73 -12.16 7.65 8.73
CA LEU A 73 -13.23 8.62 8.91
C LEU A 73 -14.14 8.17 10.09
N ASP A 74 -14.32 9.03 11.10
CA ASP A 74 -15.31 8.84 12.17
C ASP A 74 -16.70 9.17 11.62
N ILE A 75 -17.34 8.18 10.98
CA ILE A 75 -18.69 8.34 10.42
C ILE A 75 -19.69 7.86 11.46
N ARG A 76 -20.35 8.83 12.08
CA ARG A 76 -21.46 8.57 13.00
C ARG A 76 -22.72 8.39 12.18
N LEU A 77 -23.29 7.19 12.22
CA LEU A 77 -24.57 6.92 11.59
C LEU A 77 -25.66 7.76 12.27
N PRO A 78 -26.59 8.37 11.50
CA PRO A 78 -27.72 9.07 12.07
C PRO A 78 -28.55 8.08 12.89
N LYS A 79 -28.99 8.52 14.08
CA LYS A 79 -29.90 7.71 14.91
C LYS A 79 -31.29 7.75 14.27
N PRO A 80 -31.99 6.61 14.16
CA PRO A 80 -33.36 6.62 13.66
C PRO A 80 -34.21 7.49 14.59
N THR A 81 -34.90 8.47 14.00
CA THR A 81 -35.98 9.20 14.66
C THR A 81 -37.20 8.28 14.72
N ASN A 82 -37.59 7.91 15.94
CA ASN A 82 -38.90 7.33 16.23
C ASN A 82 -40.00 8.37 16.04
#